data_AF-A0A177NTC9-F1
#
_entry.id   AF-A0A177NTC9-F1
#
_cell.length_a   1.000
_cell.length_b   1.000
_cell.length_c   1.000
_cell.angle_alpha   90.00
_cell.angle_beta   90.00
_cell.angle_gamma   90.00
#
_symmetry.space_group_name_H-M   'P 1'
#
loop_
_entity.id
_entity.type
_entity.pdbx_description
1 polymer ?
#
loop_
_entity_poly.entity_id
_entity_poly.type
_entity_poly.pdbx_seq_one_letter_code
_entity_poly.pdbx_strand_id
1 'polypeptide(L)'
;MLAPGAAFAEAEFDFEELMKDVETKIQNVQNNISAQDTATASAETKQLQEAFKLVEGYFAKRGDAADAVADAQDYQNKAVSIQHALGVGDLNSAASVANDFSKQCRGACHDKYKPL
;
A
#
# COMPACT_ATOMS: atom_id res chain seq x y z
N MET A 1 -44.97 -6.20 17.66
CA MET A 1 -43.88 -5.25 17.34
C MET A 1 -42.75 -6.07 16.73
N LEU A 2 -42.57 -6.02 15.40
CA LEU A 2 -41.40 -6.58 14.72
C LEU A 2 -40.48 -5.39 14.43
N ALA A 3 -39.37 -5.27 15.17
CA ALA A 3 -38.32 -4.33 14.84
C ALA A 3 -37.43 -4.97 13.76
N PRO A 4 -37.22 -4.33 12.60
CA PRO A 4 -36.30 -4.83 11.59
C PRO A 4 -34.87 -4.66 12.13
N GLY A 5 -34.12 -5.76 12.20
CA GLY A 5 -32.68 -5.70 12.40
C GLY A 5 -32.05 -5.01 11.20
N ALA A 6 -31.38 -3.89 11.43
CA ALA A 6 -30.55 -3.25 10.42
C ALA A 6 -29.41 -4.20 10.07
N ALA A 7 -29.52 -4.87 8.92
CA ALA A 7 -28.37 -5.48 8.28
C ALA A 7 -27.49 -4.33 7.78
N PHE A 8 -26.42 -4.04 8.51
CA PHE A 8 -25.32 -3.26 7.95
C PHE A 8 -24.70 -4.12 6.86
N ALA A 9 -24.93 -3.76 5.60
CA ALA A 9 -24.08 -4.23 4.52
C ALA A 9 -22.69 -3.66 4.79
N GLU A 10 -21.79 -4.46 5.38
CA GLU A 10 -20.36 -4.16 5.31
C GLU A 10 -20.03 -4.08 3.82
N ALA A 11 -19.60 -2.91 3.36
CA ALA A 11 -19.09 -2.78 2.00
C ALA A 11 -18.00 -3.84 1.83
N GLU A 12 -18.19 -4.74 0.87
CA GLU A 12 -17.21 -5.77 0.55
C GLU A 12 -15.89 -5.05 0.23
N PHE A 13 -14.84 -5.43 0.94
CA PHE A 13 -13.51 -4.87 0.74
C PHE A 13 -13.04 -5.24 -0.66
N ASP A 14 -13.08 -4.27 -1.59
CA ASP A 14 -12.60 -4.46 -2.95
C ASP A 14 -11.07 -4.41 -2.97
N PHE A 15 -10.48 -5.59 -2.82
CA PHE A 15 -9.03 -5.76 -2.85
C PHE A 15 -8.44 -5.38 -4.22
N GLU A 16 -9.17 -5.59 -5.32
CA GLU A 16 -8.66 -5.28 -6.66
C GLU A 16 -8.61 -3.76 -6.88
N GLU A 17 -9.66 -3.05 -6.48
CA GLU A 17 -9.68 -1.58 -6.51
C GLU A 17 -8.59 -0.99 -5.61
N LEU A 18 -8.40 -1.53 -4.39
CA LEU A 18 -7.32 -1.12 -3.51
C LEU A 18 -5.95 -1.26 -4.19
N MET A 19 -5.68 -2.41 -4.82
CA MET A 19 -4.38 -2.65 -5.45
C MET A 19 -4.16 -1.79 -6.71
N LYS A 20 -5.23 -1.42 -7.44
CA LYS A 20 -5.16 -0.42 -8.53
C LYS A 20 -4.83 0.97 -8.01
N ASP A 21 -5.42 1.36 -6.88
CA ASP A 21 -5.10 2.64 -6.23
C ASP A 21 -3.64 2.65 -5.75
N VAL A 22 -3.17 1.57 -5.12
CA VAL A 22 -1.77 1.39 -4.71
C VAL A 22 -0.80 1.58 -5.89
N GLU A 23 -1.09 0.97 -7.05
CA GLU A 23 -0.26 1.11 -8.26
C GLU A 23 -0.21 2.56 -8.75
N THR A 24 -1.37 3.23 -8.86
CA THR A 24 -1.45 4.64 -9.26
C THR A 24 -0.68 5.53 -8.28
N LYS A 25 -0.85 5.25 -7.00
CA LYS A 25 -0.31 6.05 -5.91
C LYS A 25 1.20 5.95 -5.78
N ILE A 26 1.79 4.77 -5.98
CA ILE A 26 3.26 4.67 -5.98
C ILE A 26 3.88 5.40 -7.17
N GLN A 27 3.21 5.41 -8.34
CA GLN A 27 3.64 6.22 -9.50
C GLN A 27 3.57 7.72 -9.18
N ASN A 28 2.50 8.18 -8.53
CA ASN A 28 2.39 9.58 -8.11
C ASN A 28 3.48 9.97 -7.10
N VAL A 29 3.78 9.11 -6.10
CA VAL A 29 4.87 9.36 -5.14
C VAL A 29 6.20 9.54 -5.87
N GLN A 30 6.52 8.67 -6.83
CA GLN A 30 7.73 8.78 -7.64
C GLN A 30 7.78 10.09 -8.44
N ASN A 31 6.66 10.46 -9.08
CA ASN A 31 6.54 11.70 -9.84
C ASN A 31 6.69 12.94 -8.95
N ASN A 32 6.07 12.95 -7.78
CA ASN A 32 6.12 14.05 -6.82
C ASN A 32 7.52 14.20 -6.20
N ILE A 33 8.22 13.10 -5.93
CA ILE A 33 9.64 13.14 -5.54
C ILE A 33 10.49 13.80 -6.65
N SER A 34 10.28 13.42 -7.90
CA SER A 34 10.98 13.99 -9.07
C SER A 34 10.69 15.49 -9.24
N ALA A 35 9.44 15.89 -9.02
CA ALA A 35 9.00 17.29 -9.03
C ALA A 35 9.39 18.08 -7.77
N GLN A 36 10.05 17.44 -6.80
CA GLN A 36 10.38 18.00 -5.48
C GLN A 36 9.15 18.46 -4.67
N ASP A 37 7.96 17.97 -5.01
CA ASP A 37 6.75 18.14 -4.21
C ASP A 37 6.74 17.14 -3.05
N THR A 38 7.59 17.43 -2.06
CA THR A 38 7.77 16.59 -0.87
C THR A 38 6.53 16.51 0.01
N ALA A 39 5.67 17.54 -0.02
CA ALA A 39 4.44 17.58 0.76
C ALA A 39 3.43 16.57 0.21
N THR A 40 3.17 16.62 -1.10
CA THR A 40 2.26 15.68 -1.76
C THR A 40 2.83 14.27 -1.73
N ALA A 41 4.13 14.08 -2.02
CA ALA A 41 4.78 12.77 -1.92
C ALA A 41 4.65 12.16 -0.51
N SER A 42 4.82 12.97 0.54
CA SER A 42 4.69 12.51 1.92
C SER A 42 3.26 12.10 2.23
N ALA A 43 2.26 12.93 1.90
CA ALA A 43 0.85 12.61 2.11
C ALA A 43 0.44 11.33 1.38
N GLU A 44 0.86 11.17 0.13
CA GLU A 44 0.52 9.99 -0.65
C GLU A 44 1.20 8.73 -0.12
N THR A 45 2.44 8.84 0.38
CA THR A 45 3.17 7.73 1.01
C THR A 45 2.49 7.26 2.30
N LYS A 46 1.85 8.16 3.07
CA LYS A 46 1.05 7.73 4.25
C LYS A 46 -0.12 6.85 3.84
N GLN A 47 -0.80 7.22 2.76
CA GLN A 47 -1.91 6.43 2.24
C GLN A 47 -1.44 5.07 1.69
N LEU A 48 -0.22 4.96 1.13
CA LEU A 48 0.36 3.65 0.79
C LEU A 48 0.55 2.77 2.02
N GLN A 49 1.08 3.34 3.11
CA GLN A 49 1.25 2.60 4.36
C GLN A 49 -0.11 2.10 4.90
N GLU A 50 -1.15 2.93 4.85
CA GLU A 50 -2.50 2.57 5.27
C GLU A 50 -3.11 1.48 4.38
N ALA A 51 -2.94 1.58 3.06
CA ALA A 51 -3.36 0.55 2.13
C ALA A 51 -2.72 -0.80 2.46
N PHE A 52 -1.40 -0.84 2.72
CA PHE A 52 -0.73 -2.09 3.06
C PHE A 52 -1.08 -2.66 4.43
N LYS A 53 -1.61 -1.86 5.37
CA LYS A 53 -2.26 -2.39 6.58
C LYS A 53 -3.57 -3.11 6.27
N LEU A 54 -4.34 -2.62 5.30
CA LEU A 54 -5.55 -3.31 4.84
C LEU A 54 -5.19 -4.61 4.12
N VAL A 55 -4.15 -4.60 3.29
CA VAL A 55 -3.61 -5.81 2.63
C VAL A 55 -3.15 -6.85 3.67
N GLU A 56 -2.39 -6.43 4.67
CA GLU A 56 -1.96 -7.30 5.78
C GLU A 56 -3.17 -7.94 6.47
N GLY A 57 -4.17 -7.13 6.85
CA GLY A 57 -5.38 -7.60 7.49
C GLY A 57 -6.20 -8.57 6.62
N TYR A 58 -6.23 -8.35 5.31
CA TYR A 58 -6.89 -9.23 4.36
C TYR A 58 -6.24 -10.62 4.33
N PHE A 59 -4.92 -10.69 4.16
CA PHE A 59 -4.21 -11.97 4.10
C PHE A 59 -4.13 -12.68 5.45
N ALA A 60 -4.06 -11.94 6.57
CA ALA A 60 -4.14 -12.51 7.90
C ALA A 60 -5.50 -13.20 8.14
N LYS A 61 -6.60 -12.60 7.67
CA LYS A 61 -7.96 -13.19 7.77
C LYS A 61 -8.17 -14.37 6.83
N ARG A 62 -7.60 -14.33 5.63
CA ARG A 62 -7.68 -15.43 4.64
C ARG A 62 -7.14 -16.74 5.22
N GLY A 63 -6.09 -16.66 6.04
CA GLY A 63 -5.34 -17.83 6.49
C GLY A 63 -4.48 -18.42 5.36
N ASP A 64 -3.44 -19.15 5.72
CA ASP A 64 -2.54 -19.83 4.76
C ASP A 64 -1.80 -18.88 3.77
N ALA A 65 -1.53 -17.65 4.19
CA ALA A 65 -0.83 -16.63 3.38
C ALA A 65 0.17 -15.83 4.24
N ALA A 66 0.98 -16.52 5.05
CA ALA A 66 1.92 -15.88 5.98
C ALA A 66 3.00 -15.06 5.26
N ASP A 67 3.40 -15.46 4.06
CA ASP A 67 4.30 -14.71 3.18
C ASP A 67 3.67 -13.40 2.71
N ALA A 68 2.39 -13.41 2.29
CA ALA A 68 1.70 -12.18 1.90
C ALA A 68 1.54 -11.19 3.07
N VAL A 69 1.35 -11.70 4.30
CA VAL A 69 1.35 -10.87 5.51
C VAL A 69 2.72 -10.23 5.73
N ALA A 70 3.80 -11.00 5.60
CA ALA A 70 5.16 -10.51 5.75
C ALA A 70 5.52 -9.47 4.66
N ASP A 71 5.14 -9.72 3.41
CA ASP A 71 5.34 -8.79 2.30
C ASP A 71 4.57 -7.49 2.55
N ALA A 72 3.31 -7.56 2.99
CA ALA A 72 2.54 -6.37 3.32
C ALA A 72 3.19 -5.53 4.42
N GLN A 73 3.81 -6.17 5.42
CA GLN A 73 4.59 -5.48 6.45
C GLN A 73 5.87 -4.85 5.89
N ASP A 74 6.56 -5.51 4.96
CA ASP A 74 7.73 -4.93 4.29
C ASP A 74 7.35 -3.67 3.50
N TYR A 75 6.23 -3.68 2.78
CA TYR A 75 5.71 -2.50 2.09
C TYR A 75 5.37 -1.35 3.04
N GLN A 76 4.82 -1.63 4.22
CA GLN A 76 4.63 -0.61 5.26
C GLN A 76 5.96 -0.01 5.71
N ASN A 77 7.00 -0.83 5.90
CA ASN A 77 8.33 -0.38 6.29
C ASN A 77 9.01 0.45 5.20
N LYS A 78 8.84 0.09 3.93
CA LYS A 78 9.29 0.91 2.80
C LYS A 78 8.60 2.27 2.79
N ALA A 79 7.28 2.32 3.03
CA ALA A 79 6.55 3.58 3.12
C ALA A 79 7.07 4.46 4.27
N VAL A 80 7.38 3.88 5.44
CA VAL A 80 8.03 4.60 6.56
C VAL A 80 9.41 5.13 6.14
N SER A 81 10.19 4.33 5.41
CA SER A 81 11.52 4.72 4.93
C SER A 81 11.46 5.88 3.92
N ILE A 82 10.48 5.87 3.02
CA ILE A 82 10.21 6.99 2.09
C ILE A 82 9.85 8.25 2.89
N GLN A 83 8.94 8.16 3.87
CA GLN A 83 8.56 9.29 4.72
C GLN A 83 9.76 9.87 5.48
N HIS A 84 10.61 9.01 6.04
CA HIS A 84 11.81 9.44 6.74
C HIS A 84 12.76 10.21 5.81
N ALA A 85 13.06 9.65 4.63
CA ALA A 85 13.93 10.27 3.63
C ALA A 85 13.37 11.62 3.16
N LEU A 86 12.06 11.71 2.87
CA LEU A 86 11.38 12.97 2.56
C LEU A 86 11.51 13.99 3.70
N GLY A 87 11.33 13.56 4.96
CA GLY A 87 11.37 14.43 6.14
C GLY A 87 12.74 15.03 6.44
N VAL A 88 13.83 14.36 6.05
CA VAL A 88 15.20 14.88 6.17
C VAL A 88 15.74 15.50 4.87
N GLY A 89 14.90 15.59 3.83
CA GLY A 89 15.28 16.17 2.53
C GLY A 89 16.16 15.28 1.64
N ASP A 90 16.29 13.98 1.96
CA ASP A 90 17.04 13.03 1.15
C ASP A 90 16.17 12.47 0.01
N LEU A 91 16.02 13.28 -1.05
CA LEU A 91 15.21 12.93 -2.21
C LEU A 91 15.76 11.74 -3.00
N ASN A 92 17.08 11.52 -2.96
CA ASN A 92 17.71 10.39 -3.65
C ASN A 92 17.35 9.07 -2.97
N SER A 93 17.45 9.01 -1.64
CA SER A 93 17.00 7.83 -0.88
C SER A 93 15.49 7.63 -1.01
N ALA A 94 14.68 8.70 -0.94
CA ALA A 94 13.24 8.61 -1.13
C ALA A 94 12.89 8.00 -2.51
N ALA A 95 13.51 8.49 -3.59
CA ALA A 95 13.32 7.97 -4.94
C ALA A 95 13.78 6.52 -5.06
N SER A 96 14.93 6.17 -4.47
CA SER A 96 15.46 4.80 -4.50
C SER A 96 14.50 3.82 -3.84
N VAL A 97 13.97 4.13 -2.65
CA VAL A 97 13.03 3.26 -1.94
C VAL A 97 11.68 3.20 -2.66
N ALA A 98 11.17 4.32 -3.20
CA ALA A 98 9.93 4.33 -3.97
C ALA A 98 10.03 3.50 -5.27
N ASN A 99 11.20 3.47 -5.90
CA ASN A 99 11.46 2.62 -7.07
C ASN A 99 11.54 1.14 -6.68
N ASP A 100 12.20 0.81 -5.56
CA ASP A 100 12.26 -0.56 -5.03
C ASP A 100 10.86 -1.08 -4.68
N PHE A 101 10.03 -0.26 -4.03
CA PHE A 101 8.63 -0.54 -3.72
C PHE A 101 7.88 -1.04 -4.97
N SER A 102 7.88 -0.26 -6.06
CA SER A 102 7.15 -0.61 -7.28
C SER A 102 7.68 -1.89 -7.96
N LYS A 103 9.00 -2.12 -7.95
CA LYS A 103 9.62 -3.27 -8.63
C LYS A 103 9.30 -4.61 -7.98
N GLN A 104 9.04 -4.62 -6.68
CA GLN A 104 8.83 -5.85 -5.93
C GLN A 104 7.40 -6.40 -6.05
N CYS A 105 6.43 -5.61 -6.53
CA CYS A 105 5.01 -5.99 -6.55
C CYS A 105 4.74 -7.34 -7.22
N ARG A 106 5.49 -7.63 -8.30
CA ARG A 106 5.34 -8.88 -9.04
C ARG A 106 5.77 -10.11 -8.24
N GLY A 107 7.00 -10.11 -7.73
CA GLY A 107 7.60 -11.26 -7.05
C GLY A 107 7.12 -11.45 -5.62
N ALA A 108 6.70 -10.38 -4.95
CA ALA A 108 6.11 -10.45 -3.61
C ALA A 108 4.69 -11.02 -3.67
N CYS A 109 3.79 -10.35 -4.42
CA CYS A 109 2.38 -10.69 -4.37
C CYS A 109 1.79 -11.18 -5.70
N HIS A 110 2.08 -10.52 -6.84
CA HIS A 110 1.26 -10.76 -8.03
C HIS A 110 1.43 -12.16 -8.62
N ASP A 111 2.64 -12.72 -8.63
CA ASP A 111 2.87 -14.04 -9.22
C ASP A 111 2.13 -15.17 -8.47
N LYS A 112 1.77 -14.96 -7.19
CA LYS A 112 1.10 -15.97 -6.34
C LYS A 112 -0.37 -15.66 -6.04
N TYR A 113 -0.72 -14.39 -5.87
CA TYR A 113 -2.02 -13.99 -5.31
C TYR A 113 -2.90 -13.18 -6.25
N LYS A 114 -2.38 -12.68 -7.37
CA LYS A 114 -3.21 -12.00 -8.36
C LYS A 114 -4.02 -13.06 -9.14
N PRO A 115 -5.36 -13.01 -9.15
CA PRO A 115 -6.15 -13.90 -9.99
C PRO A 115 -5.74 -13.74 -11.46
N LEU A 116 -5.65 -14.87 -12.18
CA LEU A 116 -5.40 -14.90 -13.63
C LEU A 116 -6.63 -14.43 -14.42
#